data_AF-A0A060ZSQ0-F1
#
_entry.id   AF-A0A060ZSQ0-F1
#
_cell.length_a   1.000
_cell.length_b   1.000
_cell.length_c   1.000
_cell.angle_alpha   90.00
_cell.angle_beta   90.00
_cell.angle_gamma   90.00
#
_symmetry.space_group_name_H-M   'P 1'
#
loop_
_entity.id
_entity.type
_entity.pdbx_description
1 polymer ?
#
loop_
_entity_poly.entity_id
_entity_poly.type
_entity_poly.pdbx_seq_one_letter_code
_entity_poly.pdbx_strand_id
1 'polypeptide(L)'
;VDVDQNGGNHKRRGEWDSETHLEQATGILIDFINEIKDKFPDCTEEQQLKGGIAAYNQGIGAIHSLCKRVDENTTGKDYSNDVVARAQWYHNNLV
;
A
#
# COMPACT_ATOMS: atom_id res chain seq x y z
N VAL A 1 11.90 -3.24 -0.58
CA VAL A 1 10.75 -4.16 -0.57
C VAL A 1 10.83 -4.95 0.70
N ASP A 2 9.72 -5.15 1.40
CA ASP A 2 9.71 -5.97 2.62
C ASP A 2 10.37 -7.32 2.31
N VAL A 3 11.53 -7.56 2.94
CA VAL A 3 12.38 -8.74 2.72
C VAL A 3 12.13 -9.81 3.79
N ASP A 4 11.07 -9.66 4.58
CA ASP A 4 10.67 -10.69 5.52
C ASP A 4 10.30 -11.97 4.76
N GLN A 5 11.10 -13.00 4.96
CA GLN A 5 10.87 -14.35 4.46
C GLN A 5 9.52 -14.93 4.89
N ASN A 6 8.87 -14.36 5.92
CA ASN A 6 7.53 -14.72 6.38
C ASN A 6 6.41 -13.85 5.78
N GLY A 7 6.73 -12.88 4.91
CA GLY A 7 5.78 -12.01 4.22
C GLY A 7 4.97 -11.17 5.20
N GLY A 8 5.58 -10.28 5.98
CA GLY A 8 4.84 -9.32 6.80
C GLY A 8 3.85 -9.96 7.79
N ASN A 9 4.23 -11.10 8.38
CA ASN A 9 3.43 -11.86 9.37
C ASN A 9 2.08 -12.45 8.89
N HIS A 10 1.83 -12.61 7.58
CA HIS A 10 0.64 -13.32 7.10
C HIS A 10 0.96 -14.72 6.53
N LYS A 11 0.07 -15.68 6.78
CA LYS A 11 0.19 -17.02 6.18
C LYS A 11 -0.18 -16.95 4.69
N ARG A 12 0.78 -17.23 3.81
CA ARG A 12 0.59 -17.28 2.34
C ARG A 12 -0.55 -18.22 1.94
N ARG A 13 -1.32 -17.82 0.92
CA ARG A 13 -2.43 -18.57 0.32
C ARG A 13 -2.25 -18.59 -1.20
N GLY A 14 -2.51 -19.75 -1.81
CA GLY A 14 -2.37 -19.95 -3.25
C GLY A 14 -0.92 -20.05 -3.73
N GLU A 15 -0.77 -20.30 -5.03
CA GLU A 15 0.51 -20.24 -5.75
C GLU A 15 0.92 -18.78 -6.00
N TRP A 16 2.22 -18.54 -6.22
CA TRP A 16 2.81 -17.20 -6.31
C TRP A 16 2.20 -16.29 -7.39
N ASP A 17 1.61 -16.87 -8.44
CA ASP A 17 0.97 -16.19 -9.58
C ASP A 17 -0.55 -16.45 -9.64
N SER A 18 -1.15 -17.01 -8.58
CA SER A 18 -2.56 -17.35 -8.55
C SER A 18 -3.48 -16.17 -8.22
N GLU A 19 -4.73 -16.26 -8.65
CA GLU A 19 -5.81 -15.34 -8.23
C GLU A 19 -5.94 -15.30 -6.71
N THR A 20 -5.86 -16.45 -6.02
CA THR A 20 -5.89 -16.52 -4.55
C THR A 20 -4.77 -15.70 -3.88
N HIS A 21 -3.59 -15.66 -4.50
CA HIS A 21 -2.49 -14.82 -4.00
C HIS A 21 -2.82 -13.33 -4.17
N LEU A 22 -3.37 -12.94 -5.32
CA LEU A 22 -3.80 -11.56 -5.60
C LEU A 22 -4.94 -11.12 -4.67
N GLU A 23 -5.93 -11.99 -4.43
CA GLU A 23 -7.02 -11.74 -3.49
C GLU A 23 -6.50 -11.50 -2.08
N GLN A 24 -5.58 -12.35 -1.61
CA GLN A 24 -4.96 -12.18 -0.29
C GLN A 24 -4.20 -10.85 -0.19
N ALA A 25 -3.35 -10.54 -1.17
CA ALA A 25 -2.55 -9.33 -1.17
C ALA A 25 -3.43 -8.07 -1.23
N THR A 26 -4.51 -8.11 -2.00
CA THR A 26 -5.49 -7.02 -2.10
C THR A 26 -6.26 -6.83 -0.81
N GLY A 27 -6.64 -7.92 -0.12
CA GLY A 27 -7.25 -7.85 1.20
C GLY A 27 -6.38 -7.13 2.22
N ILE A 28 -5.09 -7.44 2.27
CA ILE A 28 -4.11 -6.77 3.14
C ILE A 28 -4.00 -5.28 2.80
N LEU A 29 -4.02 -4.92 1.51
CA LEU A 29 -4.03 -3.51 1.09
C LEU A 29 -5.30 -2.79 1.56
N ILE A 30 -6.47 -3.43 1.48
CA ILE A 30 -7.73 -2.87 1.99
C ILE A 30 -7.65 -2.63 3.49
N ASP A 31 -7.11 -3.58 4.25
CA ASP A 31 -6.92 -3.43 5.70
C ASP A 31 -6.06 -2.19 6.02
N PHE A 32 -4.93 -2.00 5.32
CA PHE A 32 -4.11 -0.80 5.48
C PHE A 32 -4.81 0.50 5.07
N ILE A 33 -5.62 0.49 4.01
CA ILE A 33 -6.42 1.67 3.62
C ILE A 33 -7.39 2.03 4.75
N ASN A 34 -8.06 1.05 5.37
CA ASN A 34 -8.97 1.29 6.48
C ASN A 34 -8.22 1.82 7.71
N GLU A 35 -7.08 1.24 8.07
CA GLU A 35 -6.25 1.74 9.18
C GLU A 35 -5.78 3.19 8.95
N ILE A 36 -5.44 3.55 7.70
CA ILE A 36 -5.05 4.91 7.34
C ILE A 36 -6.23 5.88 7.44
N LYS A 37 -7.43 5.47 7.01
CA LYS A 37 -8.65 6.26 7.16
C LYS A 37 -8.93 6.57 8.62
N ASP A 38 -8.81 5.56 9.49
CA ASP A 38 -9.01 5.70 10.93
C ASP A 38 -7.94 6.60 11.58
N LYS A 39 -6.68 6.46 11.15
CA LYS A 39 -5.55 7.23 11.69
C LYS A 39 -5.53 8.68 11.21
N PHE A 40 -6.05 8.95 10.01
CA PHE A 40 -6.02 10.27 9.37
C PHE A 40 -7.39 10.64 8.76
N PRO A 41 -8.43 10.81 9.60
CA PRO A 41 -9.79 11.03 9.13
C PRO A 41 -9.99 12.37 8.41
N ASP A 42 -9.14 13.36 8.70
CA ASP A 42 -9.22 14.70 8.10
C ASP A 42 -8.55 14.80 6.71
N CYS A 43 -7.88 13.74 6.25
CA CYS A 43 -7.27 13.70 4.91
C CYS A 43 -8.30 13.36 3.83
N THR A 44 -8.04 13.74 2.58
CA THR A 44 -8.92 13.36 1.47
C THR A 44 -8.86 11.86 1.19
N GLU A 45 -9.87 11.31 0.52
CA GLU A 45 -9.89 9.89 0.16
C GLU A 45 -8.70 9.48 -0.71
N GLU A 46 -8.24 10.35 -1.63
CA GLU A 46 -7.08 10.09 -2.48
C GLU A 46 -5.78 10.09 -1.66
N GLN A 47 -5.67 10.99 -0.68
CA GLN A 47 -4.54 10.99 0.24
C GLN A 47 -4.54 9.69 1.04
N GLN A 48 -5.68 9.31 1.62
CA GLN A 48 -5.83 8.07 2.39
C GLN A 48 -5.50 6.83 1.56
N LEU A 49 -5.95 6.76 0.30
CA LEU A 49 -5.59 5.70 -0.63
C LEU A 49 -4.07 5.62 -0.82
N LYS A 50 -3.42 6.75 -1.09
CA LYS A 50 -1.96 6.81 -1.24
C LYS A 50 -1.23 6.40 0.05
N GLY A 51 -1.75 6.80 1.21
CA GLY A 51 -1.27 6.38 2.52
C GLY A 51 -1.37 4.87 2.74
N GLY A 52 -2.47 4.24 2.33
CA GLY A 52 -2.64 2.79 2.37
C GLY A 52 -1.61 2.05 1.52
N ILE A 53 -1.32 2.56 0.32
CA ILE A 53 -0.27 2.03 -0.56
C ILE A 53 1.11 2.15 0.10
N ALA A 54 1.43 3.27 0.74
CA ALA A 54 2.69 3.44 1.47
C ALA A 54 2.78 2.49 2.68
N ALA A 55 1.69 2.36 3.44
CA ALA A 55 1.58 1.46 4.59
C ALA A 55 1.74 -0.01 4.19
N TYR A 56 1.30 -0.41 3.00
CA TYR A 56 1.55 -1.76 2.48
C TYR A 56 3.04 -2.12 2.42
N ASN A 57 3.92 -1.13 2.18
CA ASN A 57 5.36 -1.38 2.12
C ASN A 57 6.03 -1.47 3.49
N GLN A 58 5.54 -0.73 4.49
CA GLN A 58 6.28 -0.47 5.74
C GLN A 58 5.47 -0.54 7.03
N GLY A 59 4.19 -0.86 6.91
CA GLY A 59 3.22 -0.84 7.99
C GLY A 59 2.75 0.57 8.38
N ILE A 60 1.60 0.60 9.05
CA ILE A 60 0.93 1.81 9.54
C ILE A 60 1.79 2.63 10.52
N GLY A 61 2.68 1.97 11.26
CA GLY A 61 3.52 2.59 12.30
C GLY A 61 4.53 3.59 11.73
N ALA A 62 4.99 3.38 10.49
CA ALA A 62 5.98 4.24 9.83
C ALA A 62 5.36 5.50 9.18
N ILE A 63 4.02 5.57 9.10
CA ILE A 63 3.31 6.71 8.49
C ILE A 63 2.99 7.75 9.55
N HIS A 64 3.80 8.80 9.65
CA HIS A 64 3.63 9.87 10.65
C HIS A 64 2.91 11.11 10.10
N SER A 65 2.96 11.35 8.79
CA SER A 65 2.31 12.49 8.15
C SER A 65 1.91 12.17 6.71
N LEU A 66 0.60 12.11 6.47
CA LEU A 66 0.06 11.79 5.15
C LEU A 66 0.21 12.94 4.14
N CYS A 67 -0.16 14.15 4.53
CA CYS A 67 -0.25 15.28 3.61
C CYS A 67 1.11 15.85 3.17
N LYS A 68 2.20 15.53 3.87
CA LYS A 68 3.51 16.13 3.61
C LYS A 68 4.57 15.13 3.16
N ARG A 69 4.68 13.99 3.85
CA ARG A 69 5.85 13.09 3.72
C ARG A 69 5.46 11.62 3.85
N VAL A 70 4.45 11.20 3.11
CA VAL A 70 3.87 9.84 3.18
C VAL A 70 4.89 8.72 2.87
N ASP A 71 5.83 8.98 1.96
CA ASP A 71 6.85 8.01 1.55
C ASP A 71 8.20 8.19 2.25
N GLU A 72 8.34 9.07 3.25
CA GLU A 72 9.65 9.39 3.83
C GLU A 72 10.43 8.17 4.32
N ASN A 73 9.69 7.17 4.82
CA ASN A 73 10.26 5.94 5.33
C ASN A 73 10.25 4.81 4.29
N THR A 74 9.39 4.86 3.26
CA THR A 74 9.18 3.74 2.32
C THR A 74 10.45 3.37 1.56
N THR A 75 10.49 2.14 1.01
CA THR A 75 11.60 1.71 0.15
C THR A 75 11.78 2.73 -0.99
N GLY A 76 13.00 3.21 -1.20
CA GLY A 76 13.29 4.21 -2.25
C GLY A 76 12.83 5.64 -1.91
N LYS A 77 12.06 5.79 -0.82
CA LYS A 77 11.39 7.03 -0.40
C LYS A 77 10.38 7.57 -1.41
N ASP A 78 9.84 6.67 -2.22
CA ASP A 78 8.95 6.98 -3.34
C ASP A 78 7.88 5.90 -3.61
N TYR A 79 7.74 4.88 -2.76
CA TYR A 79 6.92 3.69 -3.05
C TYR A 79 5.49 4.02 -3.51
N SER A 80 4.73 4.79 -2.72
CA SER A 80 3.35 5.14 -3.11
C SER A 80 3.29 6.14 -4.25
N ASN A 81 4.28 7.04 -4.38
CA ASN A 81 4.40 7.93 -5.53
C ASN A 81 4.58 7.15 -6.83
N ASP A 82 5.53 6.20 -6.87
CA ASP A 82 5.82 5.36 -8.03
C ASP A 82 4.63 4.46 -8.38
N VAL A 83 4.05 3.76 -7.39
CA VAL A 83 2.90 2.88 -7.60
C VAL A 83 1.69 3.64 -8.15
N VAL A 84 1.35 4.81 -7.61
CA VAL A 84 0.23 5.63 -8.11
C VAL A 84 0.50 6.09 -9.55
N ALA A 85 1.72 6.52 -9.87
CA ALA A 85 2.06 6.93 -11.23
C ALA A 85 1.90 5.77 -12.24
N ARG A 86 2.33 4.57 -11.86
CA ARG A 86 2.13 3.36 -12.69
C ARG A 86 0.66 2.99 -12.82
N ALA A 87 -0.12 3.09 -11.74
CA ALA A 87 -1.55 2.82 -11.76
C ALA A 87 -2.30 3.77 -12.70
N GLN A 88 -1.97 5.06 -12.68
CA GLN A 88 -2.50 6.05 -13.63
C GLN A 88 -2.13 5.71 -15.08
N TRP A 89 -0.89 5.28 -15.32
CA TRP A 89 -0.50 4.84 -16.65
C TRP A 89 -1.31 3.63 -17.11
N TYR A 90 -1.48 2.60 -16.27
CA TYR A 90 -2.30 1.44 -16.61
C TYR A 90 -3.75 1.81 -16.88
N HIS A 91 -4.34 2.69 -16.07
CA HIS A 91 -5.70 3.18 -16.28
C HIS A 91 -5.87 3.89 -17.63
N ASN A 92 -4.87 4.66 -18.07
CA ASN A 92 -4.95 5.43 -19.31
C ASN A 92 -4.56 4.63 -20.57
N ASN A 93 -3.99 3.43 -20.44
CA ASN A 93 -3.42 2.67 -21.57
C ASN A 93 -3.97 1.25 -21.72
N LEU A 94 -4.51 0.65 -20.67
CA LEU A 94 -4.96 -0.75 -20.67
C LEU A 94 -6.43 -0.93 -20.27
N VAL A 95 -7.05 0.11 -19.70
CA VAL A 95 -8.47 0.15 -19.32
C VAL A 95 -9.18 1.12 -20.25
#